data_AF-A0A3A4QAG7-F1
#
_entry.id   AF-A0A3A4QAG7-F1
#
_cell.length_a   1.000
_cell.length_b   1.000
_cell.length_c   1.000
_cell.angle_alpha   90.00
_cell.angle_beta   90.00
_cell.angle_gamma   90.00
#
_symmetry.space_group_name_H-M   'P 1'
#
loop_
_entity.id
_entity.type
_entity.pdbx_description
1 polymer ?
#
loop_
_entity_poly.entity_id
_entity_poly.type
_entity_poly.pdbx_seq_one_letter_code
_entity_poly.pdbx_strand_id
1 'polypeptide(L)' 'KAYEQMLSATSTEWAPWYVIPADHKWFMRAAVADILVAKIQSLDLEYPTVTDEQQAEMAEARRELEEEISG' A
#
# COMPACT_ATOMS: atom_id res chain seq x y z
N LYS A 1 21.84 9.62 -23.36
CA LYS A 1 22.00 8.29 -23.99
C LYS A 1 21.95 7.11 -23.04
N ALA A 2 22.77 7.01 -21.99
CA ALA A 2 22.72 5.83 -21.09
C ALA A 2 21.30 5.56 -20.51
N TYR A 3 20.62 6.61 -20.01
CA TYR A 3 19.25 6.49 -19.53
C TYR A 3 18.24 6.13 -20.62
N GLU A 4 18.31 6.76 -21.80
CA GLU A 4 17.41 6.44 -22.92
C GLU A 4 17.54 4.98 -23.36
N GLN A 5 18.78 4.49 -23.45
CA GLN A 5 19.06 3.08 -23.77
C GLN A 5 18.48 2.16 -22.71
N MET A 6 18.74 2.42 -21.42
CA MET A 6 18.19 1.65 -20.32
C MET A 6 16.65 1.61 -20.36
N LEU A 7 16.00 2.77 -20.51
CA LEU A 7 14.53 2.87 -20.57
C LEU A 7 13.97 2.06 -21.74
N SER A 8 14.54 2.24 -22.93
CA SER A 8 14.10 1.51 -24.13
C SER A 8 14.30 0.00 -24.04
N ALA A 9 15.33 -0.46 -23.33
CA ALA A 9 15.67 -1.87 -23.25
C ALA A 9 14.96 -2.61 -22.09
N THR A 10 14.53 -1.90 -21.05
CA THR A 10 14.08 -2.53 -19.79
C THR A 10 12.67 -2.15 -19.35
N SER A 11 12.05 -1.13 -19.95
CA SER A 11 10.66 -0.78 -19.65
C SER A 11 9.71 -1.73 -20.37
N THR A 12 9.01 -2.57 -19.60
CA THR A 12 8.07 -3.57 -20.12
C THR A 12 6.67 -3.32 -19.59
N GLU A 13 5.66 -4.01 -20.13
CA GLU A 13 4.27 -3.86 -19.68
C GLU A 13 4.08 -4.26 -18.21
N TRP A 14 4.73 -5.34 -17.78
CA TRP A 14 4.65 -5.82 -16.40
C TRP A 14 5.60 -5.09 -15.45
N ALA A 15 6.71 -4.54 -15.95
CA ALA A 15 7.67 -3.73 -15.20
C ALA A 15 7.99 -2.41 -15.95
N PRO A 16 7.07 -1.43 -15.93
CA PRO A 16 7.26 -0.16 -16.62
C PRO A 16 8.14 0.80 -15.84
N TRP A 17 8.98 1.55 -16.55
CA TRP A 17 9.65 2.74 -16.02
C TRP A 17 8.80 3.99 -16.24
N TYR A 18 8.77 4.89 -15.25
CA TYR A 18 8.08 6.18 -15.33
C TYR A 18 9.09 7.33 -15.28
N VAL A 19 9.03 8.24 -16.24
CA VAL A 19 9.85 9.46 -16.26
C VAL A 19 9.05 10.60 -15.65
N ILE A 20 9.47 11.07 -14.47
CA ILE A 20 8.75 12.09 -13.68
C ILE A 20 9.53 13.41 -13.66
N PRO A 21 8.90 14.55 -14.02
CA PRO A 21 9.49 15.87 -13.83
C PRO A 21 9.85 16.13 -12.37
N ALA A 22 11.12 16.46 -12.11
CA ALA A 22 11.67 16.62 -10.76
C ALA A 22 11.94 18.08 -10.35
N ASP A 23 11.63 19.05 -11.22
CA ASP A 23 11.88 20.49 -10.97
C ASP A 23 11.11 21.02 -9.76
N HIS A 24 9.92 20.46 -9.53
CA HIS A 24 9.09 20.77 -8.38
C HIS A 24 8.90 19.54 -7.48
N LYS A 25 9.54 19.57 -6.32
CA LYS A 25 9.54 18.46 -5.35
C LYS A 25 8.14 18.02 -4.93
N TRP A 26 7.21 18.96 -4.76
CA TRP A 26 5.83 18.64 -4.38
C TRP A 26 5.14 17.83 -5.48
N PHE A 27 5.34 18.22 -6.75
CA PHE A 27 4.73 17.56 -7.90
C PHE A 27 5.31 16.15 -8.10
N MET A 28 6.63 16.03 -8.06
CA MET A 28 7.32 14.74 -8.16
C MET A 28 6.80 13.75 -7.09
N ARG A 29 6.66 14.20 -5.84
CA ARG A 29 6.13 13.37 -4.75
C ARG A 29 4.68 12.94 -4.99
N ALA A 30 3.84 13.86 -5.45
CA ALA A 30 2.45 13.56 -5.77
C ALA A 30 2.33 12.53 -6.92
N ALA A 31 3.08 12.73 -8.00
CA ALA A 31 3.07 11.82 -9.15
C ALA A 31 3.55 10.41 -8.79
N VAL A 32 4.62 10.28 -7.97
CA VAL A 32 5.10 8.99 -7.50
C VAL A 32 4.07 8.30 -6.59
N ALA A 33 3.44 9.05 -5.67
CA ALA A 33 2.41 8.52 -4.79
C ALA A 33 1.20 8.01 -5.60
N ASP A 34 0.76 8.76 -6.60
CA ASP A 34 -0.36 8.38 -7.47
C ASP A 34 -0.10 7.08 -8.23
N ILE A 35 1.09 6.94 -8.84
CA ILE A 35 1.50 5.69 -9.53
C ILE A 35 1.48 4.51 -8.56
N LEU A 36 2.03 4.67 -7.34
CA LEU A 36 2.07 3.60 -6.35
C LEU A 36 0.66 3.19 -5.90
N VAL A 37 -0.20 4.17 -5.59
CA VAL A 37 -1.58 3.92 -5.16
C VAL A 37 -2.35 3.20 -6.25
N ALA A 38 -2.28 3.67 -7.50
CA ALA A 38 -2.97 3.03 -8.62
C ALA A 38 -2.51 1.57 -8.82
N LYS A 39 -1.20 1.29 -8.68
CA LYS A 39 -0.67 -0.07 -8.79
C LYS A 39 -1.10 -0.96 -7.64
N ILE A 40 -1.08 -0.49 -6.41
CA ILE A 40 -1.53 -1.26 -5.24
C ILE A 40 -3.04 -1.53 -5.33
N GLN A 41 -3.83 -0.53 -5.73
CA GLN A 41 -5.28 -0.68 -5.92
C GLN A 41 -5.61 -1.71 -7.02
N SER A 42 -4.79 -1.82 -8.07
CA SER A 42 -4.98 -2.83 -9.11
C SER A 42 -4.82 -4.28 -8.64
N LEU A 43 -4.27 -4.50 -7.44
CA LEU A 43 -4.13 -5.83 -6.84
C LEU A 43 -5.41 -6.30 -6.12
N ASP A 44 -6.44 -5.45 -6.02
CA ASP A 44 -7.73 -5.76 -5.38
C ASP A 44 -7.57 -6.31 -3.95
N LEU A 45 -6.77 -5.60 -3.15
CA LEU A 45 -6.47 -6.00 -1.77
C LEU A 45 -7.63 -5.67 -0.85
N GLU A 46 -8.10 -6.67 -0.11
CA GLU A 46 -9.08 -6.51 0.95
C GLU A 46 -8.46 -6.81 2.32
N TYR A 47 -8.98 -6.18 3.36
CA TYR A 47 -8.69 -6.62 4.71
C TYR A 47 -9.30 -8.01 4.95
N PRO A 48 -8.64 -8.88 5.73
CA PRO A 48 -9.23 -10.16 6.08
C PRO A 48 -10.54 -9.94 6.85
N THR A 49 -11.55 -10.76 6.55
CA THR A 49 -12.82 -10.75 7.25
C THR A 49 -12.67 -11.38 8.63
N VAL A 50 -13.24 -10.76 9.66
CA VAL A 50 -13.28 -11.33 11.00
C VAL A 50 -14.49 -12.25 11.11
N THR A 51 -14.26 -13.53 11.44
CA THR A 51 -15.34 -14.50 11.65
C THR A 51 -16.09 -14.22 12.95
N ASP A 52 -17.31 -14.73 13.08
CA ASP A 52 -18.10 -14.59 14.33
C ASP A 52 -17.36 -15.19 15.54
N GLU A 53 -16.60 -16.27 15.32
CA GLU A 53 -15.75 -16.90 16.34
C GLU A 53 -14.62 -15.97 16.78
N GLN A 54 -13.88 -15.38 15.83
CA GLN A 54 -12.83 -14.41 16.13
C GLN A 54 -13.38 -13.17 16.83
N GLN A 55 -14.58 -12.71 16.45
CA GLN A 55 -15.24 -11.60 17.14
C GLN A 55 -15.58 -11.95 18.60
N ALA A 56 -16.05 -13.17 18.85
CA ALA A 56 -16.35 -13.64 20.20
C ALA A 56 -15.06 -13.73 21.07
N GLU A 57 -13.98 -14.28 20.52
CA GLU A 57 -12.67 -14.33 21.20
C GLU A 57 -12.14 -12.93 21.53
N MET A 58 -12.21 -12.00 20.57
CA MET A 58 -11.77 -10.61 20.79
C MET A 58 -12.63 -9.90 21.85
N ALA A 59 -13.94 -10.20 21.92
CA ALA A 59 -14.83 -9.65 22.92
C ALA A 59 -14.52 -10.19 24.33
N GLU A 60 -14.19 -11.47 24.44
CA GLU A 60 -13.77 -12.08 25.70
C GLU A 60 -12.43 -11.50 26.18
N ALA A 61 -11.42 -11.45 25.31
CA ALA A 61 -10.13 -10.84 25.62
C ALA A 61 -10.26 -9.37 26.03
N ARG A 62 -11.17 -8.60 25.39
CA ARG A 62 -11.47 -7.22 25.80
C ARG A 62 -12.02 -7.17 27.23
N ARG A 63 -12.95 -8.06 27.58
CA ARG A 63 -13.58 -8.09 28.90
C ARG A 63 -12.56 -8.41 30.00
N GLU A 64 -11.68 -9.38 29.77
CA GLU A 64 -10.62 -9.74 30.73
C GLU A 64 -9.69 -8.56 31.00
N LEU A 65 -9.24 -7.85 29.95
CA LEU A 65 -8.40 -6.67 30.10
C LEU A 65 -9.11 -5.53 30.85
N GLU A 66 -10.42 -5.34 30.65
CA GLU A 66 -11.21 -4.34 31.35
C GLU A 66 -11.38 -4.70 32.84
N GLU A 67 -11.54 -5.97 33.17
CA GLU A 67 -11.59 -6.48 34.55
C GLU A 67 -10.23 -6.29 35.27
N GLU A 68 -9.10 -6.54 34.59
CA GLU A 68 -7.76 -6.27 35.12
C GLU A 68 -7.49 -4.78 35.38
N ILE A 69 -8.00 -3.89 34.52
CA ILE A 69 -7.81 -2.44 34.67
C ILE A 69 -8.71 -1.86 35.77
N SER A 70 -9.86 -2.48 36.02
CA SER A 70 -10.83 -2.01 37.01
C SER A 70 -10.61 -2.57 38.43
N GLY A 71 -9.71 -3.56 38.61
CA GLY A 71 -9.33 -4.13 39.91
C GLY A 71 -8.09 -3.48 40.51
#